data_AF-A0A9E2LBX1-F1
#
_entry.id   AF-A0A9E2LBX1-F1
#
_cell.length_a   1.000
_cell.length_b   1.000
_cell.length_c   1.000
_cell.angle_alpha   90.00
_cell.angle_beta   90.00
_cell.angle_gamma   90.00
#
_symmetry.space_group_name_H-M   'P 1'
#
loop_
_entity.id
_entity.type
_entity.pdbx_description
1 polymer ?
#
loop_
_entity_poly.entity_id
_entity_poly.type
_entity_poly.pdbx_seq_one_letter_code
_entity_poly.pdbx_strand_id
1 'polypeptide(L)'
;MMKHLRLLSLIAFFSSFLACHTQKPVAQVGNKSTIEDHASKAYTFPTGTYYQFVFDEKSAEGIDAQQYLLELLNLKIVWTDAWYKGPSRMCVPPGSSIGMQVIVEPAFVIRLEKPHDGMLQKGFVKTAEPGMGDCAFRVTHFSR
;
A
#
# COMPACT_ATOMS: atom_id res chain seq x y z
N MET A 1 58.10 31.69 37.88
CA MET A 1 58.42 30.70 36.83
C MET A 1 57.44 29.53 36.94
N MET A 2 56.60 29.34 35.90
CA MET A 2 56.19 28.05 35.29
C MET A 2 56.07 26.83 36.23
N LYS A 3 54.93 26.13 36.40
CA LYS A 3 53.94 25.70 35.41
C LYS A 3 52.65 25.24 36.13
N HIS A 4 51.55 25.95 35.89
CA HIS A 4 50.22 25.35 35.94
C HIS A 4 50.07 24.49 34.69
N LEU A 5 50.24 23.18 34.81
CA LEU A 5 50.01 22.26 33.71
C LEU A 5 49.57 20.94 34.30
N ARG A 6 48.49 20.37 33.75
CA ARG A 6 47.84 19.09 34.11
C ARG A 6 46.63 19.17 35.03
N LEU A 7 45.63 19.97 34.63
CA LEU A 7 44.24 19.66 35.02
C LEU A 7 43.22 20.11 33.95
N LEU A 8 43.59 20.03 32.68
CA LEU A 8 42.73 20.36 31.54
C LEU A 8 42.97 19.35 30.40
N SER A 9 42.75 18.08 30.66
CA SER A 9 42.77 17.05 29.60
C SER A 9 41.77 15.91 29.84
N LEU A 10 40.75 16.11 30.69
CA LEU A 10 39.76 15.07 30.98
C LEU A 10 38.32 15.43 30.56
N ILE A 11 38.12 16.46 29.73
CA ILE A 11 36.77 16.93 29.31
C ILE A 11 36.67 17.09 27.77
N ALA A 12 37.53 16.42 27.01
CA ALA A 12 37.54 16.56 25.53
C ALA A 12 37.51 15.23 24.79
N PHE A 13 36.84 14.20 25.34
CA PHE A 13 36.70 12.90 24.67
C PHE A 13 35.31 12.27 24.81
N PHE A 14 34.27 13.09 25.01
CA PHE A 14 32.88 12.60 25.11
C PHE A 14 31.88 13.46 24.31
N SER A 15 32.31 14.06 23.21
CA SER A 15 31.48 14.91 22.35
C SER A 15 31.44 14.41 20.90
N SER A 16 31.22 13.11 20.69
CA SER A 16 31.14 12.55 19.34
C SER A 16 30.16 11.38 19.18
N PHE A 17 29.05 11.33 19.91
CA PHE A 17 27.98 10.35 19.63
C PHE A 17 26.57 10.92 19.80
N LEU A 18 26.35 12.19 19.44
CA LEU A 18 25.05 12.58 18.90
C LEU A 18 25.01 12.12 17.44
N ALA A 19 25.03 10.79 17.25
CA ALA A 19 24.53 10.19 16.03
C ALA A 19 23.07 10.59 15.99
N CYS A 20 22.78 11.66 15.25
CA CYS A 20 21.45 12.06 14.89
C CYS A 20 20.91 10.88 14.05
N HIS A 21 20.34 9.89 14.73
CA HIS A 21 19.44 8.92 14.13
C HIS A 21 18.22 9.73 13.73
N THR A 22 18.32 10.42 12.59
CA THR A 22 17.17 10.89 11.86
C THR A 22 16.41 9.62 11.48
N GLN A 23 15.51 9.19 12.36
CA GLN A 23 14.48 8.23 12.02
C GLN A 23 13.78 8.83 10.81
N LYS A 24 14.09 8.30 9.63
CA LYS A 24 13.37 8.68 8.42
C LYS A 24 11.90 8.47 8.72
N PRO A 25 11.01 9.44 8.46
CA PRO A 25 9.60 9.24 8.68
C PRO A 25 9.19 7.96 7.94
N VAL A 26 8.77 6.94 8.70
CA VAL A 26 8.28 5.69 8.14
C VAL A 26 6.98 6.04 7.43
N ALA A 27 6.92 5.79 6.13
CA ALA A 27 5.67 5.93 5.41
C ALA A 27 4.61 5.05 6.10
N GLN A 28 3.42 5.59 6.33
CA GLN A 28 2.31 4.81 6.88
C GLN A 28 1.21 4.72 5.82
N VAL A 29 0.75 3.50 5.57
CA VAL A 29 -0.56 3.28 4.95
C VAL A 29 -1.57 3.79 5.97
N GLY A 30 -2.50 4.65 5.53
CA GLY A 30 -3.49 5.24 6.43
C GLY A 30 -4.14 4.18 7.32
N ASN A 31 -4.44 4.53 8.57
CA ASN A 31 -4.95 3.60 9.58
C ASN A 31 -6.37 3.06 9.29
N LYS A 32 -6.97 3.38 8.14
CA LYS A 32 -8.37 3.08 7.82
C LYS A 32 -8.44 2.23 6.55
N SER A 33 -8.65 0.93 6.76
CA SER A 33 -9.19 0.06 5.73
C SER A 33 -10.66 -0.23 6.02
N THR A 34 -11.50 -0.20 4.99
CA THR A 34 -12.92 -0.58 5.06
C THR A 34 -13.19 -1.74 4.12
N ILE A 35 -14.20 -2.55 4.42
CA ILE A 35 -14.70 -3.57 3.50
C ILE A 35 -15.89 -3.00 2.74
N GLU A 36 -15.80 -3.04 1.42
CA GLU A 36 -16.81 -2.53 0.50
C GLU A 36 -17.42 -3.66 -0.33
N ASP A 37 -18.65 -3.44 -0.77
CA ASP A 37 -19.38 -4.27 -1.73
C ASP A 37 -19.51 -3.53 -3.05
N HIS A 38 -18.79 -4.01 -4.07
CA HIS A 38 -18.77 -3.44 -5.42
C HIS A 38 -19.63 -4.23 -6.40
N ALA A 39 -20.34 -5.27 -5.95
CA ALA A 39 -21.04 -6.20 -6.82
C ALA A 39 -22.57 -6.15 -6.65
N SER A 40 -23.11 -5.82 -5.47
CA SER A 40 -24.58 -5.75 -5.31
C SER A 40 -25.21 -4.52 -5.97
N LYS A 41 -24.43 -3.48 -6.24
CA LYS A 41 -24.86 -2.23 -6.91
C LYS A 41 -23.75 -1.73 -7.80
N ALA A 42 -24.10 -0.92 -8.80
CA ALA A 42 -23.11 -0.23 -9.62
C ALA A 42 -22.22 0.65 -8.73
N TYR A 43 -20.94 0.28 -8.63
CA TYR A 43 -19.94 1.05 -7.91
C TYR A 43 -19.35 2.11 -8.84
N THR A 44 -19.23 3.34 -8.36
CA THR A 44 -18.62 4.44 -9.12
C THR A 44 -17.28 4.79 -8.50
N PHE A 45 -16.21 4.47 -9.22
CA PHE A 45 -14.86 4.88 -8.85
C PHE A 45 -14.73 6.42 -8.91
N PRO A 46 -14.08 7.07 -7.92
CA PRO A 46 -13.84 8.52 -7.94
C PRO A 46 -13.05 8.98 -9.17
N THR A 47 -12.99 10.28 -9.46
CA THR A 47 -12.12 10.77 -10.55
C THR A 47 -10.63 10.62 -10.17
N GLY A 48 -9.80 10.17 -11.10
CA GLY A 48 -8.35 10.08 -10.87
C GLY A 48 -7.59 9.34 -11.96
N THR A 49 -6.28 9.15 -11.74
CA THR A 49 -5.45 8.29 -12.60
C THR A 49 -5.40 6.89 -12.00
N TYR A 50 -5.86 5.89 -12.75
CA TYR A 50 -5.96 4.52 -12.28
C TYR A 50 -4.88 3.61 -12.84
N TYR A 51 -4.42 2.71 -11.97
CA TYR A 51 -3.48 1.65 -12.27
C TYR A 51 -4.01 0.34 -11.69
N GLN A 52 -3.99 -0.73 -12.49
CA GLN A 52 -4.41 -2.06 -12.07
C GLN A 52 -3.22 -3.01 -12.11
N PHE A 53 -3.01 -3.77 -11.04
CA PHE A 53 -1.93 -4.73 -10.95
C PHE A 53 -2.23 -5.95 -11.83
N VAL A 54 -1.24 -6.39 -12.58
CA VAL A 54 -1.33 -7.60 -13.39
C VAL A 54 -0.83 -8.77 -12.56
N PHE A 55 -1.77 -9.57 -12.04
CA PHE A 55 -1.43 -10.79 -11.33
C PHE A 55 -1.01 -11.88 -12.30
N ASP A 56 0.10 -12.53 -11.98
CA ASP A 56 0.47 -13.85 -12.50
C ASP A 56 0.15 -14.95 -11.46
N GLU A 57 0.27 -16.21 -11.86
CA GLU A 57 -0.03 -17.36 -10.98
C GLU A 57 0.77 -17.34 -9.67
N LYS A 58 1.97 -16.74 -9.65
CA LYS A 58 2.87 -16.72 -8.48
C LYS A 58 2.60 -15.55 -7.55
N SER A 59 2.16 -14.42 -8.10
CA SER A 59 1.88 -13.18 -7.37
C SER A 59 0.45 -13.13 -6.82
N ALA A 60 -0.45 -14.00 -7.27
CA ALA A 60 -1.81 -14.08 -6.74
C ALA A 60 -1.87 -14.58 -5.28
N GLU A 61 -0.93 -15.43 -4.87
CA GLU A 61 -0.91 -16.01 -3.52
C GLU A 61 -0.14 -15.12 -2.53
N GLY A 62 -0.77 -14.78 -1.41
CA GLY A 62 -0.06 -14.17 -0.27
C GLY A 62 0.28 -12.69 -0.42
N ILE A 63 -0.39 -11.92 -1.30
CA ILE A 63 -0.23 -10.46 -1.30
C ILE A 63 -0.71 -9.87 0.03
N ASP A 64 0.22 -9.22 0.73
CA ASP A 64 -0.08 -8.24 1.76
C ASP A 64 -0.25 -6.87 1.12
N ALA A 65 -1.50 -6.47 0.90
CA ALA A 65 -1.82 -5.21 0.25
C ALA A 65 -1.30 -4.00 1.04
N GLN A 66 -1.24 -4.06 2.37
CA GLN A 66 -0.70 -2.96 3.17
C GLN A 66 0.81 -2.84 2.95
N GLN A 67 1.54 -3.95 3.01
CA GLN A 67 2.98 -3.95 2.76
C GLN A 67 3.29 -3.43 1.35
N TYR A 68 2.49 -3.83 0.35
CA TYR A 68 2.65 -3.35 -1.02
C TYR A 68 2.44 -1.83 -1.14
N LEU A 69 1.41 -1.29 -0.48
CA LEU A 69 1.17 0.15 -0.43
C LEU A 69 2.28 0.91 0.30
N LEU A 70 2.89 0.33 1.34
CA LEU A 70 4.07 0.89 2.01
C LEU A 70 5.27 0.98 1.07
N GLU A 71 5.50 -0.04 0.25
CA GLU A 71 6.57 -0.03 -0.74
C GLU A 71 6.42 1.09 -1.77
N LEU A 72 5.19 1.32 -2.27
CA LEU A 72 4.91 2.43 -3.19
C LEU A 72 5.26 3.78 -2.56
N LEU A 73 4.91 3.98 -1.29
CA LEU A 73 5.24 5.21 -0.57
C LEU A 73 6.76 5.39 -0.37
N ASN A 74 7.48 4.30 -0.11
CA ASN A 74 8.94 4.32 -0.01
C ASN A 74 9.60 4.73 -1.34
N LEU A 75 8.96 4.41 -2.45
CA LEU A 75 9.35 4.83 -3.80
C LEU A 75 8.84 6.23 -4.20
N LYS A 76 8.29 6.98 -3.24
CA LYS A 76 7.72 8.32 -3.46
C LYS A 76 6.50 8.34 -4.39
N ILE A 77 5.86 7.19 -4.59
CA ILE A 77 4.59 7.08 -5.30
C ILE A 77 3.48 7.35 -4.30
N VAL A 78 2.89 8.54 -4.39
CA VAL A 78 1.79 8.96 -3.51
C VAL A 78 0.47 8.55 -4.13
N TRP A 79 -0.15 7.51 -3.57
CA TRP A 79 -1.51 7.08 -3.90
C TRP A 79 -2.54 7.77 -2.99
N THR A 80 -3.78 7.84 -3.47
CA THR A 80 -4.92 8.44 -2.75
C THR A 80 -5.89 7.37 -2.26
N ASP A 81 -6.26 6.45 -3.14
CA ASP A 81 -7.09 5.29 -2.82
C ASP A 81 -6.48 4.01 -3.39
N ALA A 82 -6.77 2.90 -2.74
CA ALA A 82 -6.42 1.58 -3.22
C ALA A 82 -7.50 0.57 -2.86
N TRP A 83 -7.81 -0.34 -3.78
CA TRP A 83 -8.80 -1.40 -3.59
C TRP A 83 -8.16 -2.74 -3.87
N TYR A 84 -8.33 -3.68 -2.94
CA TYR A 84 -7.79 -5.03 -3.05
C TYR A 84 -8.89 -6.06 -2.83
N LYS A 85 -8.91 -7.08 -3.70
CA LYS A 85 -9.71 -8.29 -3.58
C LYS A 85 -8.77 -9.47 -3.75
N GLY A 86 -8.65 -10.30 -2.73
CA GLY A 86 -7.81 -11.51 -2.80
C GLY A 86 -8.44 -12.61 -3.64
N PRO A 87 -7.66 -13.63 -4.04
CA PRO A 87 -8.19 -14.78 -4.74
C PRO A 87 -9.10 -15.61 -3.81
N SER A 88 -10.13 -16.25 -4.36
CA SER A 88 -11.00 -17.16 -3.62
C SER A 88 -11.56 -18.25 -4.53
N ARG A 89 -11.94 -19.38 -3.94
CA ARG A 89 -12.69 -20.46 -4.62
C ARG A 89 -14.20 -20.43 -4.33
N MET A 90 -14.63 -19.42 -3.59
CA MET A 90 -16.00 -19.25 -3.18
C MET A 90 -16.39 -17.77 -3.21
N CYS A 91 -17.58 -17.52 -3.71
CA CYS A 91 -18.20 -16.21 -3.76
C CYS A 91 -19.49 -16.25 -2.94
N VAL A 92 -19.59 -15.37 -1.96
CA VAL A 92 -20.73 -15.30 -1.04
C VAL A 92 -21.34 -13.91 -1.15
N PRO A 93 -22.55 -13.77 -1.72
CA PRO A 93 -23.26 -12.50 -1.73
C PRO A 93 -23.54 -12.00 -0.29
N PRO A 94 -23.55 -10.68 -0.05
CA PRO A 94 -23.88 -10.11 1.25
C PRO A 94 -25.26 -10.57 1.73
N GLY A 95 -25.35 -10.95 3.00
CA GLY A 95 -26.59 -11.45 3.60
C GLY A 95 -26.96 -12.90 3.22
N SER A 96 -26.18 -13.57 2.37
CA SER A 96 -26.35 -14.99 2.06
C SER A 96 -25.43 -15.86 2.93
N SER A 97 -25.92 -17.01 3.38
CA SER A 97 -25.10 -18.10 3.94
C SER A 97 -24.68 -19.12 2.87
N ILE A 98 -25.23 -19.01 1.66
CA ILE A 98 -24.93 -19.89 0.51
C ILE A 98 -23.83 -19.25 -0.31
N GLY A 99 -22.71 -19.98 -0.44
CA GLY A 99 -21.61 -19.63 -1.33
C GLY A 99 -21.69 -20.38 -2.65
N MET A 100 -21.33 -19.71 -3.73
CA MET A 100 -21.14 -20.32 -5.05
C MET A 100 -19.68 -20.72 -5.21
N GLN A 101 -19.42 -21.95 -5.67
CA GLN A 101 -18.09 -22.38 -6.07
C GLN A 101 -17.74 -21.74 -7.42
N VAL A 102 -16.81 -20.80 -7.40
CA VAL A 102 -16.33 -20.08 -8.57
C VAL A 102 -14.87 -19.73 -8.36
N ILE A 103 -14.11 -19.58 -9.45
CA ILE A 103 -12.76 -19.04 -9.39
C ILE A 103 -12.89 -17.52 -9.34
N VAL A 104 -12.59 -16.92 -8.19
CA VAL A 104 -12.54 -15.47 -8.03
C VAL A 104 -11.10 -15.03 -8.24
N GLU A 105 -10.85 -14.34 -9.34
CA GLU A 105 -9.55 -13.76 -9.63
C GLU A 105 -9.24 -12.59 -8.68
N PRO A 106 -7.99 -12.45 -8.23
CA PRO A 106 -7.59 -11.30 -7.44
C PRO A 106 -7.61 -10.02 -8.27
N ALA A 107 -7.84 -8.89 -7.61
CA ALA A 107 -7.77 -7.57 -8.23
C ALA A 107 -7.14 -6.57 -7.28
N PHE A 108 -6.30 -5.69 -7.82
CA PHE A 108 -5.66 -4.62 -7.06
C PHE A 108 -5.60 -3.37 -7.92
N VAL A 109 -6.39 -2.36 -7.53
CA VAL A 109 -6.52 -1.09 -8.23
C VAL A 109 -6.00 0.02 -7.33
N ILE A 110 -5.21 0.93 -7.87
CA ILE A 110 -4.66 2.08 -7.15
C ILE A 110 -4.99 3.35 -7.94
N ARG A 111 -5.49 4.36 -7.21
CA ARG A 111 -5.76 5.71 -7.71
C ARG A 111 -4.68 6.67 -7.25
N LEU A 112 -4.13 7.42 -8.19
CA LEU A 112 -3.21 8.53 -7.96
C LEU A 112 -3.85 9.85 -8.41
N GLU A 113 -3.44 10.95 -7.80
CA GLU A 113 -3.81 12.30 -8.26
C GLU A 113 -3.19 12.61 -9.63
N LYS A 114 -1.95 12.17 -9.85
CA LYS A 114 -1.19 12.38 -11.09
C LYS A 114 -0.55 11.07 -11.55
N PRO A 115 -0.41 10.85 -12.87
CA PRO A 115 0.31 9.70 -13.40
C PRO A 115 1.73 9.61 -12.85
N HIS A 116 2.23 8.40 -12.66
CA HIS A 116 3.58 8.14 -12.18
C HIS A 116 4.19 6.92 -12.88
N ASP A 117 5.31 7.10 -13.57
CA ASP A 117 5.92 6.06 -14.42
C ASP A 117 6.41 4.84 -13.63
N GLY A 118 6.80 5.06 -12.37
CA GLY A 118 7.19 3.97 -11.44
C GLY A 118 6.11 2.93 -11.20
N MET A 119 4.83 3.21 -11.51
CA MET A 119 3.76 2.22 -11.41
C MET A 119 3.95 1.07 -12.41
N LEU A 120 4.40 1.37 -13.62
CA LEU A 120 4.61 0.34 -14.66
C LEU A 120 5.73 -0.63 -14.28
N GLN A 121 6.78 -0.11 -13.65
CA GLN A 121 7.90 -0.90 -13.12
C GLN A 121 7.47 -1.83 -11.97
N LYS A 122 6.30 -1.57 -11.38
CA LYS A 122 5.70 -2.37 -10.31
C LYS A 122 4.61 -3.32 -10.80
N GLY A 123 4.58 -3.62 -12.09
CA GLY A 123 3.62 -4.58 -12.65
C GLY A 123 2.20 -4.05 -12.74
N PHE A 124 2.01 -2.73 -12.62
CA PHE A 124 0.72 -2.12 -12.90
C PHE A 124 0.59 -1.71 -14.35
N VAL A 125 -0.62 -1.75 -14.85
CA VAL A 125 -1.01 -1.14 -16.12
C VAL A 125 -1.96 0.02 -15.85
N LYS A 126 -1.78 1.12 -16.59
CA LYS A 126 -2.70 2.26 -16.51
C LYS A 126 -4.04 1.84 -17.15
N THR A 127 -5.15 2.14 -16.50
CA THR A 127 -6.50 1.83 -17.01
C THR A 127 -7.41 3.05 -16.94
N ALA A 128 -8.34 3.16 -17.90
CA ALA A 128 -9.44 4.14 -17.87
C ALA A 128 -10.71 3.55 -17.24
N GLU A 129 -10.75 2.23 -17.08
CA GLU A 129 -11.90 1.47 -16.60
C GLU A 129 -11.45 0.64 -15.38
N PRO A 130 -11.29 1.26 -14.20
CA PRO A 130 -10.95 0.52 -13.00
C PRO A 130 -12.08 -0.46 -12.64
N GLY A 131 -11.70 -1.67 -12.25
CA GLY A 131 -12.65 -2.71 -11.87
C GLY A 131 -12.05 -3.69 -10.88
N MET A 132 -12.91 -4.22 -10.01
CA MET A 132 -12.55 -5.28 -9.07
C MET A 132 -12.88 -6.68 -9.62
N GLY A 133 -13.35 -6.77 -10.87
CA GLY A 133 -13.80 -8.01 -11.50
C GLY A 133 -15.04 -8.60 -10.85
N ASP A 134 -15.38 -9.84 -11.23
CA ASP A 134 -16.54 -10.54 -10.72
C ASP A 134 -16.41 -10.88 -9.22
N CYS A 135 -17.54 -11.06 -8.55
CA CYS A 135 -17.57 -11.47 -7.14
C CYS A 135 -16.86 -10.49 -6.18
N ALA A 136 -16.98 -9.19 -6.46
CA ALA A 136 -16.40 -8.10 -5.68
C ALA A 136 -17.23 -7.69 -4.44
N PHE A 137 -17.78 -8.66 -3.71
CA PHE A 137 -18.61 -8.41 -2.51
C PHE A 137 -17.79 -8.08 -1.25
N ARG A 138 -16.48 -8.37 -1.26
CA ARG A 138 -15.55 -8.13 -0.16
C ARG A 138 -14.26 -7.52 -0.70
N VAL A 139 -14.32 -6.22 -0.98
CA VAL A 139 -13.18 -5.43 -1.42
C VAL A 139 -12.62 -4.67 -0.23
N THR A 140 -11.33 -4.83 0.06
CA THR A 140 -10.66 -3.98 1.04
C THR A 140 -10.28 -2.67 0.37
N HIS A 141 -10.86 -1.58 0.83
CA HIS A 141 -10.53 -0.21 0.41
C HIS A 141 -9.60 0.44 1.43
N PHE A 142 -8.50 0.99 0.95
CA PHE A 142 -7.54 1.78 1.70
C PHE A 142 -7.64 3.24 1.24
N SER A 143 -7.83 4.16 2.18
CA SER A 143 -7.86 5.59 1.90
C SER A 143 -6.77 6.33 2.68
N ARG A 144 -6.29 7.43 2.11
CA ARG A 144 -5.27 8.29 2.72
C ARG A 144 -5.72 9.73 2.84
#